data_AF-A0A7W3LY27-F1
#
_entry.id   AF-A0A7W3LY27-F1
#
_cell.length_a   1.000
_cell.length_b   1.000
_cell.length_c   1.000
_cell.angle_alpha   90.00
_cell.angle_beta   90.00
_cell.angle_gamma   90.00
#
_symmetry.space_group_name_H-M   'P 1'
#
loop_
_entity.id
_entity.type
_entity.pdbx_description
1 polymer ?
#
loop_
_entity_poly.entity_id
_entity_poly.type
_entity_poly.pdbx_seq_one_letter_code
_entity_poly.pdbx_strand_id
1 'polypeptide(L)'
;MDDRYIQEVARLIARADARGPRACELCGGREVLTAAVPLDPDTIGVAAIAITYCRACDGGDPAVAEMFARLDAAAGETGGEAGGETGGEAAGEGP
;
A
#
# COMPACT_ATOMS: atom_id res chain seq x y z
N MET A 1 -4.70 4.75 -22.25
CA MET A 1 -4.66 3.50 -21.48
C MET A 1 -6.07 2.94 -21.43
N ASP A 2 -6.24 1.63 -21.65
CA ASP A 2 -7.54 0.95 -21.64
C ASP A 2 -7.87 0.45 -20.23
N ASP A 3 -9.13 0.52 -19.79
CA ASP A 3 -9.55 0.10 -18.45
C ASP A 3 -9.26 -1.38 -18.16
N ARG A 4 -9.22 -2.24 -19.19
CA ARG A 4 -8.82 -3.65 -19.03
C ARG A 4 -7.35 -3.80 -18.65
N TYR A 5 -6.48 -2.93 -19.16
CA TYR A 5 -5.05 -2.95 -18.80
C TYR A 5 -4.87 -2.63 -17.32
N ILE A 6 -5.55 -1.58 -16.84
CA ILE A 6 -5.49 -1.15 -15.44
C ILE A 6 -5.99 -2.26 -14.51
N GLN A 7 -7.10 -2.91 -14.86
CA GLN A 7 -7.66 -4.02 -14.07
C GLN A 7 -6.73 -5.24 -14.02
N GLU A 8 -6.09 -5.62 -15.13
CA GLU A 8 -5.20 -6.76 -15.16
C GLU A 8 -3.89 -6.49 -14.40
N VAL A 9 -3.34 -5.27 -14.51
CA VAL A 9 -2.18 -4.84 -13.73
C VAL A 9 -2.52 -4.83 -12.22
N ALA A 10 -3.66 -4.26 -11.83
CA ALA A 10 -4.11 -4.27 -10.43
C ALA A 10 -4.26 -5.70 -9.89
N ARG A 11 -4.76 -6.63 -10.71
CA ARG A 11 -4.87 -8.05 -10.35
C ARG A 11 -3.51 -8.70 -10.15
N LEU A 12 -2.52 -8.39 -10.99
CA LEU A 12 -1.15 -8.88 -10.85
C LEU A 12 -0.51 -8.36 -9.56
N ILE A 13 -0.67 -7.06 -9.27
CA ILE A 13 -0.17 -6.44 -8.04
C ILE A 13 -0.80 -7.10 -6.81
N ALA A 14 -2.13 -7.22 -6.77
CA ALA A 14 -2.83 -7.84 -5.63
C ALA A 14 -2.42 -9.31 -5.42
N ARG A 15 -2.15 -10.05 -6.49
CA ARG A 15 -1.63 -11.43 -6.40
C ARG A 15 -0.19 -11.47 -5.89
N ALA A 16 0.67 -10.55 -6.33
CA ALA A 16 2.04 -10.46 -5.88
C ALA A 16 2.10 -10.08 -4.39
N ASP A 17 1.31 -9.11 -3.97
CA ASP A 17 1.18 -8.71 -2.56
C ASP A 17 0.67 -9.87 -1.67
N ALA A 18 -0.39 -10.56 -2.11
CA ALA A 18 -0.93 -11.69 -1.35
C ALA A 18 0.09 -12.83 -1.15
N ARG A 19 0.99 -13.03 -2.12
CA ARG A 19 2.06 -14.05 -2.10
C ARG A 19 3.38 -13.53 -1.54
N GLY A 20 3.51 -12.23 -1.32
CA GLY A 20 4.72 -11.59 -0.86
C GLY A 20 5.08 -12.00 0.56
N PRO A 21 6.38 -11.96 0.91
CA PRO A 21 6.82 -12.22 2.27
C PRO A 21 6.25 -11.16 3.22
N ARG A 22 5.85 -11.57 4.43
CA ARG A 22 5.29 -10.68 5.47
C ARG A 22 6.36 -10.02 6.35
N ALA A 23 7.61 -10.37 6.12
CA ALA A 23 8.78 -9.80 6.78
C ALA A 23 9.96 -9.85 5.81
N CYS A 24 10.89 -8.91 5.97
CA CYS A 24 12.12 -8.87 5.22
C CYS A 24 12.96 -10.10 5.56
N GLU A 25 13.40 -10.82 4.54
CA GLU A 25 14.24 -12.02 4.72
C GLU A 25 15.65 -11.69 5.24
N LEU A 26 16.10 -10.44 5.08
CA LEU A 26 17.43 -9.99 5.50
C LEU A 26 17.45 -9.53 6.96
N CYS A 27 16.54 -8.63 7.35
CA CYS A 27 16.55 -8.01 8.69
C CYS A 27 15.39 -8.45 9.60
N GLY A 28 14.42 -9.21 9.08
CA GLY A 28 13.20 -9.58 9.82
C GLY A 28 12.19 -8.45 10.00
N GLY A 29 12.44 -7.27 9.45
CA GLY A 29 11.55 -6.11 9.54
C GLY A 29 10.19 -6.36 8.88
N ARG A 30 9.11 -5.85 9.46
CA ARG A 30 7.73 -6.08 8.99
C ARG A 30 7.23 -5.03 8.01
N GLU A 31 7.95 -3.93 7.88
CA GLU A 31 7.68 -2.86 6.91
C GLU A 31 8.24 -3.27 5.54
N VAL A 32 7.47 -4.10 4.85
CA VAL A 32 7.78 -4.61 3.51
C VAL A 32 6.66 -4.31 2.53
N LEU A 33 7.03 -4.06 1.29
CA LEU A 33 6.11 -3.86 0.16
C LEU A 33 6.53 -4.77 -1.00
N THR A 34 5.59 -5.52 -1.56
CA THR A 34 5.83 -6.29 -2.79
C THR A 34 5.19 -5.57 -3.97
N ALA A 35 6.02 -5.12 -4.93
CA ALA A 35 5.59 -4.60 -6.20
C ALA A 35 5.60 -5.70 -7.27
N ALA A 36 4.71 -5.61 -8.26
CA ALA A 36 4.75 -6.44 -9.45
C ALA A 36 5.25 -5.60 -10.64
N VAL A 37 6.40 -5.95 -11.20
CA VAL A 37 6.97 -5.28 -12.38
C VAL A 37 6.70 -6.15 -13.62
N PRO A 38 5.90 -5.68 -14.59
CA PRO A 38 5.69 -6.44 -15.82
C PRO A 38 7.01 -6.56 -16.60
N LEU A 39 7.27 -7.73 -17.18
CA LEU A 39 8.47 -7.96 -18.01
C LEU A 39 8.49 -7.10 -19.27
N ASP A 40 7.29 -6.83 -19.80
CA ASP A 40 7.08 -5.95 -20.93
C ASP A 40 5.97 -4.96 -20.55
N PRO A 41 6.28 -3.66 -20.41
CA PRO A 41 5.29 -2.67 -20.00
C PRO A 41 4.21 -2.43 -21.06
N ASP A 42 4.48 -2.76 -22.33
CA ASP A 42 3.59 -2.48 -23.47
C ASP A 42 2.65 -3.65 -23.80
N THR A 43 2.88 -4.85 -23.22
CA THR A 43 2.10 -6.05 -23.53
C THR A 43 1.15 -6.44 -22.39
N ILE A 44 -0.15 -6.53 -22.71
CA ILE A 44 -1.19 -6.94 -21.75
C ILE A 44 -1.09 -8.44 -21.47
N GLY A 45 -1.08 -8.84 -20.19
CA GLY A 45 -1.13 -10.24 -19.77
C GLY A 45 0.22 -10.96 -19.75
N VAL A 46 1.33 -10.24 -19.86
CA VAL A 46 2.68 -10.80 -19.67
C VAL A 46 2.97 -11.12 -18.21
N ALA A 47 3.94 -12.03 -18.02
CA ALA A 47 4.45 -12.34 -16.71
C ALA A 47 5.06 -11.09 -16.05
N ALA A 48 4.87 -10.98 -14.74
CA ALA A 48 5.44 -9.94 -13.90
C ALA A 48 6.41 -10.56 -12.88
N ILE A 49 7.49 -9.83 -12.58
CA ILE A 49 8.41 -10.17 -11.51
C ILE A 49 7.92 -9.50 -10.23
N ALA A 50 7.76 -10.28 -9.16
CA ALA A 50 7.51 -9.73 -7.84
C ALA A 50 8.84 -9.24 -7.24
N ILE A 51 8.90 -7.96 -6.87
CA ILE A 51 10.05 -7.35 -6.20
C ILE A 51 9.59 -6.92 -4.81
N THR A 52 10.29 -7.37 -3.78
CA THR A 52 9.99 -6.97 -2.40
C THR A 52 11.00 -5.92 -1.94
N TYR A 53 10.50 -4.83 -1.39
CA TYR A 53 11.26 -3.75 -0.79
C TYR A 53 11.04 -3.75 0.72
N CYS A 54 12.08 -3.50 1.50
CA CYS A 54 12.02 -3.33 2.94
C CYS A 54 12.43 -1.90 3.32
N ARG A 55 11.59 -1.21 4.09
CA ARG A 55 11.88 0.16 4.53
C ARG A 55 13.23 0.27 5.27
N ALA A 56 13.54 -0.69 6.12
CA ALA A 56 14.77 -0.67 6.92
C ALA A 56 16.04 -0.94 6.10
N CYS A 57 15.96 -1.85 5.12
CA CYS A 57 17.12 -2.22 4.29
C CYS A 57 17.31 -1.28 3.10
N ASP A 58 16.21 -0.90 2.46
CA ASP A 58 16.19 -0.22 1.17
C ASP A 58 15.83 1.27 1.31
N GLY A 59 15.51 1.76 2.50
CA GLY A 59 15.11 3.16 2.74
C GLY A 59 16.20 4.21 2.47
N GLY A 60 17.45 3.77 2.21
CA GLY A 60 18.50 4.64 1.69
C GLY A 60 18.35 4.95 0.20
N ASP A 61 17.57 4.15 -0.54
CA ASP A 61 17.22 4.43 -1.93
C ASP A 61 16.10 5.48 -1.98
N PRO A 62 16.30 6.60 -2.70
CA PRO A 62 15.33 7.69 -2.72
C PRO A 62 14.00 7.30 -3.38
N ALA A 63 14.01 6.41 -4.37
CA ALA A 63 12.77 5.94 -5.00
C ALA A 63 11.98 5.04 -4.05
N VAL A 64 12.65 4.18 -3.29
CA VAL A 64 12.01 3.34 -2.27
C VAL A 64 11.46 4.19 -1.12
N ALA A 65 12.24 5.17 -0.65
CA ALA A 65 11.80 6.11 0.38
C ALA A 65 10.52 6.87 -0.05
N GLU A 66 10.48 7.34 -1.30
CA GLU A 66 9.30 8.01 -1.86
C GLU A 66 8.08 7.06 -1.96
N MET A 67 8.27 5.81 -2.38
CA MET A 67 7.19 4.81 -2.43
C MET A 67 6.55 4.62 -1.05
N PHE A 68 7.37 4.46 -0.01
CA PHE A 68 6.90 4.31 1.36
C PHE A 68 6.23 5.58 1.91
N ALA A 69 6.75 6.78 1.58
CA ALA A 69 6.12 8.03 1.98
C ALA A 69 4.71 8.21 1.38
N ARG A 70 4.50 7.79 0.13
CA ARG A 70 3.18 7.81 -0.52
C ARG A 70 2.18 6.85 0.15
N LEU A 71 2.64 5.69 0.62
CA LEU A 71 1.80 4.76 1.37
C LEU A 71 1.37 5.34 2.73
N ASP A 72 2.31 5.95 3.45
CA ASP A 72 2.01 6.58 4.74
C ASP A 72 0.99 7.72 4.57
N ALA A 73 1.12 8.52 3.52
CA ALA A 73 0.18 9.59 3.21
C ALA A 73 -1.23 9.02 2.95
N ALA A 74 -1.34 7.99 2.11
CA ALA A 74 -2.62 7.33 1.82
C ALA A 74 -3.26 6.68 3.07
N ALA A 75 -2.45 6.13 3.98
CA ALA A 75 -2.92 5.60 5.26
C ALA A 75 -3.43 6.72 6.20
N GLY A 76 -2.79 7.89 6.19
CA GLY A 76 -3.24 9.06 6.95
C GLY A 76 -4.58 9.63 6.47
N GLU A 77 -4.83 9.62 5.17
CA GLU A 77 -6.07 10.11 4.56
C GLU A 77 -7.28 9.25 4.96
N THR A 78 -7.12 7.93 5.03
CA THR A 78 -8.18 7.00 5.46
C THR A 78 -8.45 7.02 6.98
N GLY A 79 -7.52 7.54 7.79
CA GLY A 79 -7.69 7.73 9.23
C GLY A 79 -8.42 9.02 9.63
N GLY A 80 -8.65 9.93 8.68
CA GLY A 80 -9.25 11.26 8.93
C GLY A 80 -10.77 11.30 9.07
N GLU A 81 -11.48 10.23 8.68
CA GLU A 81 -12.95 10.23 8.62
C GLU A 81 -13.65 9.66 9.88
N ALA A 82 -12.89 9.23 10.90
CA ALA A 82 -13.45 8.60 12.11
C ALA A 82 -13.52 9.52 13.36
N GLY A 83 -13.49 10.86 13.18
CA GLY A 83 -13.22 11.79 14.29
C GLY A 83 -14.12 13.03 14.40
N GLY A 84 -15.34 13.03 13.84
CA GLY A 84 -16.16 14.25 13.80
C GLY A 84 -17.62 14.07 14.20
N GLU A 85 -17.90 13.88 15.49
CA GLU A 85 -18.99 14.57 16.22
C GLU A 85 -19.19 13.98 17.64
N THR A 86 -18.45 14.49 18.63
CA THR A 86 -18.92 14.44 20.03
C THR A 86 -19.76 15.69 20.29
N GLY A 87 -20.98 15.69 19.77
CA GLY A 87 -22.04 16.60 20.21
C GLY A 87 -22.63 16.09 21.52
N GLY A 88 -21.99 16.40 22.65
CA GLY A 88 -22.54 16.13 23.96
C GLY A 88 -23.75 17.02 24.23
N GLU A 89 -24.96 16.49 24.03
CA GLU A 89 -26.18 17.10 24.54
C GLU A 89 -26.32 16.76 26.03
N ALA A 90 -25.93 17.73 26.86
CA ALA A 90 -26.38 17.82 28.23
C ALA A 90 -27.88 18.12 28.23
N ALA A 91 -28.71 17.13 28.54
CA ALA A 91 -30.07 17.37 29.00
C ALA A 91 -30.11 17.13 30.51
N GLY A 92 -30.00 18.23 31.25
CA GLY A 92 -30.38 18.27 32.66
C GLY A 92 -31.89 18.29 32.84
N GLU A 93 -32.27 18.12 34.12
CA GLU A 93 -33.59 18.38 34.73
C GLU A 93 -34.67 17.33 34.44
N GLY A 94 -35.32 16.66 35.40
CA GLY A 94 -35.52 16.81 36.85
C GLY A 94 -36.88 16.15 37.18
N PRO A 95 -37.50 16.48 38.32
CA PRO A 95 -37.28 15.97 39.68
C PRO A 95 -37.76 14.53 39.94
#